data_AF-A0A941WT83-F1
#
_entry.id   AF-A0A941WT83-F1
#
_cell.length_a   1.000
_cell.length_b   1.000
_cell.length_c   1.000
_cell.angle_alpha   90.00
_cell.angle_beta   90.00
_cell.angle_gamma   90.00
#
_symmetry.space_group_name_H-M   'P 1'
#
loop_
_entity.id
_entity.type
_entity.pdbx_description
1 polymer ?
#
loop_
_entity_poly.entity_id
_entity_poly.type
_entity_poly.pdbx_seq_one_letter_code
_entity_poly.pdbx_strand_id
1 'polypeptide(L)'
;MRKQYDDFTQMKLKDMCKNISDMTYTYINPDTKEPTKVPAAHYEKILDAVKEKYMGEITSRQFLTIMYNQLNALKKEDEKYFQQALLCIDMGINPKDLRVDEQIAIAYTHDYIEDKQKQEKKNFHLLSRDIIDTYIESKESPIIQAEAIEPTNEYEDNLDYDI
;
A
#
# COMPACT_ATOMS: atom_id res chain seq x y z
N MET A 1 9.99 18.75 -30.46
CA MET A 1 11.29 18.23 -30.03
C MET A 1 11.05 16.81 -29.52
N ARG A 2 11.77 15.81 -30.05
CA ARG A 2 11.60 14.40 -29.70
C ARG A 2 12.13 14.16 -28.28
N LYS A 3 11.40 13.41 -27.46
CA LYS A 3 11.77 13.11 -26.06
C LYS A 3 12.47 11.75 -26.00
N GLN A 4 13.32 11.56 -24.99
CA GLN A 4 13.93 10.25 -24.69
C GLN A 4 12.88 9.14 -24.50
N TYR A 5 11.70 9.49 -23.97
CA TYR A 5 10.55 8.60 -23.88
C TYR A 5 10.10 8.03 -25.23
N ASP A 6 10.09 8.85 -26.29
CA ASP A 6 9.63 8.45 -27.62
C ASP A 6 10.57 7.39 -28.21
N ASP A 7 11.88 7.50 -27.95
CA ASP A 7 12.89 6.51 -28.35
C ASP A 7 12.81 5.24 -27.50
N PHE A 8 12.61 5.41 -26.19
CA PHE A 8 12.55 4.30 -25.23
C PHE A 8 11.42 3.33 -25.54
N THR A 9 10.23 3.83 -25.88
CA THR A 9 9.06 2.98 -26.22
C THR A 9 9.24 2.14 -27.50
N GLN A 10 10.21 2.47 -28.34
CA GLN A 10 10.51 1.76 -29.59
C GLN A 10 11.63 0.72 -29.45
N MET A 11 12.27 0.63 -28.27
CA MET A 11 13.39 -0.29 -28.03
C MET A 11 12.94 -1.74 -27.85
N LYS A 12 13.81 -2.68 -28.20
CA LYS A 12 13.64 -4.10 -27.81
C LYS A 12 13.84 -4.25 -26.31
N LEU A 13 13.22 -5.27 -25.70
CA LEU A 13 13.25 -5.54 -24.26
C LEU A 13 14.68 -5.48 -23.68
N LYS A 14 15.64 -6.18 -24.27
CA LYS A 14 17.05 -6.20 -23.80
C LYS A 14 17.73 -4.83 -23.84
N ASP A 15 17.48 -4.05 -24.90
CA ASP A 15 18.07 -2.71 -25.04
C ASP A 15 17.39 -1.72 -24.08
N MET A 16 16.08 -1.88 -23.86
CA MET A 16 15.32 -1.15 -22.86
C MET A 16 15.85 -1.42 -21.45
N CYS A 17 16.06 -2.69 -21.07
CA CYS A 17 16.57 -3.07 -19.75
C CYS A 17 17.99 -2.53 -19.50
N LYS A 18 18.87 -2.55 -20.51
CA LYS A 18 20.18 -1.89 -20.43
C LYS A 18 20.05 -0.40 -20.20
N ASN A 19 19.16 0.26 -20.94
CA ASN A 19 18.92 1.69 -20.77
C ASN A 19 18.37 2.03 -19.37
N ILE A 20 17.48 1.20 -18.81
CA ILE A 20 16.99 1.36 -17.43
C ILE A 20 18.14 1.19 -16.42
N SER A 21 18.99 0.18 -16.60
CA SER A 21 20.19 -0.03 -15.78
C SER A 21 21.12 1.20 -15.82
N ASP A 22 21.37 1.74 -17.01
CA ASP A 22 22.22 2.93 -17.19
C ASP A 22 21.58 4.17 -16.55
N MET A 23 20.28 4.39 -16.76
CA MET A 23 19.55 5.48 -16.08
C MET A 23 19.62 5.33 -14.56
N THR A 24 19.48 4.12 -14.03
CA THR A 24 19.59 3.84 -12.60
C THR A 24 20.99 4.12 -12.06
N TYR A 25 22.03 3.81 -12.84
CA TYR A 25 23.42 4.16 -12.49
C TYR A 25 23.64 5.66 -12.33
N THR A 26 22.93 6.49 -13.10
CA THR A 26 23.04 7.97 -12.95
C THR A 26 22.48 8.49 -11.63
N TYR A 27 21.67 7.70 -10.91
CA TYR A 27 21.17 8.04 -9.59
C TYR A 27 22.22 7.75 -8.51
N ILE A 28 22.68 8.82 -7.84
CA ILE A 28 23.58 8.75 -6.70
C ILE A 28 22.76 8.56 -5.43
N ASN A 29 22.97 7.44 -4.75
CA ASN A 29 22.29 7.16 -3.49
C ASN A 29 22.71 8.23 -2.43
N PRO A 30 21.75 8.94 -1.81
CA PRO A 30 22.06 10.03 -0.89
C PRO A 30 22.75 9.57 0.39
N ASP A 31 22.59 8.31 0.79
CA ASP A 31 23.14 7.74 2.01
C ASP A 31 24.55 7.19 1.76
N THR A 32 24.74 6.41 0.69
CA THR A 32 26.04 5.80 0.38
C THR A 32 26.98 6.70 -0.42
N LYS A 33 26.44 7.76 -1.06
CA LYS A 33 27.17 8.65 -1.99
C LYS A 33 27.75 7.94 -3.22
N GLU A 34 27.22 6.76 -3.56
CA GLU A 34 27.67 5.96 -4.69
C GLU A 34 26.58 5.82 -5.77
N PRO A 35 26.95 5.55 -7.03
CA PRO A 35 26.00 5.17 -8.08
C PRO A 35 25.18 3.94 -7.71
N THR A 36 23.89 3.96 -8.03
CA THR A 36 23.00 2.81 -7.81
C THR A 36 23.16 1.78 -8.92
N LYS A 37 23.64 0.58 -8.59
CA LYS A 37 23.92 -0.47 -9.57
C LYS A 37 22.86 -1.55 -9.51
N VAL A 38 22.07 -1.68 -10.58
CA VAL A 38 21.09 -2.76 -10.75
C VAL A 38 21.33 -3.40 -12.12
N PRO A 39 21.60 -4.72 -12.20
CA PRO A 39 21.89 -5.37 -13.48
C PRO A 39 20.70 -5.33 -14.45
N ALA A 40 20.97 -5.21 -15.75
CA ALA A 40 19.93 -5.27 -16.79
C ALA A 40 19.05 -6.53 -16.70
N ALA A 41 19.64 -7.67 -16.30
CA ALA A 41 18.92 -8.94 -16.12
C ALA A 41 17.80 -8.87 -15.08
N HIS A 42 17.94 -8.03 -14.04
CA HIS A 42 16.89 -7.82 -13.05
C HIS A 42 15.63 -7.21 -13.70
N TYR A 43 15.81 -6.17 -14.52
CA TYR A 43 14.70 -5.56 -15.25
C TYR A 43 14.12 -6.48 -16.31
N GLU A 44 14.96 -7.30 -16.95
CA GLU A 44 14.50 -8.29 -17.93
C GLU A 44 13.56 -9.30 -17.25
N LYS A 45 13.94 -9.85 -16.09
CA LYS A 45 13.09 -10.75 -15.29
C LYS A 45 11.75 -10.11 -14.92
N ILE A 46 11.75 -8.85 -14.48
CA ILE A 46 10.51 -8.12 -14.13
C ILE A 46 9.60 -7.90 -15.34
N LEU A 47 10.17 -7.44 -16.46
CA LEU A 47 9.40 -7.05 -17.64
C LEU A 47 8.97 -8.24 -18.50
N ASP A 48 9.66 -9.37 -18.39
CA ASP A 48 9.31 -10.64 -19.03
C ASP A 48 8.33 -11.48 -18.20
N ALA A 49 8.05 -11.08 -16.95
CA ALA A 49 7.11 -11.76 -16.07
C ALA A 49 5.69 -11.87 -16.68
N VAL A 50 5.08 -13.05 -16.52
CA VAL A 50 3.76 -13.38 -17.09
C VAL A 50 2.67 -12.46 -16.50
N LYS A 51 1.82 -11.91 -17.39
CA LYS A 51 0.75 -10.95 -17.05
C LYS A 51 -0.19 -11.38 -15.92
N GLU A 52 -0.42 -12.68 -15.71
CA GLU A 52 -1.36 -13.18 -14.69
C GLU A 52 -0.92 -12.82 -13.26
N LYS A 53 0.39 -12.85 -12.95
CA LYS A 53 0.93 -12.44 -11.65
C LYS A 53 0.72 -10.94 -11.41
N TYR A 54 0.94 -10.15 -12.45
CA TYR A 54 0.68 -8.70 -12.44
C TYR A 54 -0.82 -8.37 -12.29
N MET A 55 -1.71 -9.19 -12.85
CA MET A 55 -3.16 -9.03 -12.68
C MET A 55 -3.62 -9.24 -11.24
N GLY A 56 -3.07 -10.22 -10.52
CA GLY A 56 -3.42 -10.47 -9.11
C GLY A 56 -3.18 -9.25 -8.21
N GLU A 57 -2.02 -8.59 -8.35
CA GLU A 57 -1.70 -7.37 -7.59
C GLU A 57 -2.57 -6.18 -7.99
N ILE A 58 -2.81 -5.99 -9.28
CA ILE A 58 -3.71 -4.93 -9.77
C ILE A 58 -5.11 -5.13 -9.20
N THR A 59 -5.63 -6.36 -9.26
CA THR A 59 -6.99 -6.68 -8.78
C THR A 59 -7.11 -6.43 -7.28
N SER A 60 -6.14 -6.84 -6.46
CA SER A 60 -6.14 -6.54 -5.01
C SER A 60 -6.13 -5.04 -4.71
N ARG A 61 -5.29 -4.26 -5.41
CA ARG A 61 -5.27 -2.79 -5.26
C ARG A 61 -6.57 -2.15 -5.72
N GLN A 62 -7.21 -2.71 -6.74
CA GLN A 62 -8.49 -2.24 -7.24
C GLN A 62 -9.61 -2.49 -6.21
N PHE A 63 -9.65 -3.67 -5.60
CA PHE A 63 -10.59 -3.96 -4.51
C PHE A 63 -10.38 -3.01 -3.32
N LEU A 64 -9.14 -2.80 -2.89
CA LEU A 64 -8.82 -1.84 -1.83
C LEU A 64 -9.30 -0.42 -2.19
N THR A 65 -9.07 0.00 -3.44
CA THR A 65 -9.50 1.31 -3.95
C THR A 65 -11.02 1.46 -3.92
N ILE A 66 -11.75 0.40 -4.33
CA ILE A 66 -13.22 0.38 -4.30
C ILE A 66 -13.72 0.54 -2.86
N MET A 67 -13.19 -0.27 -1.94
CA MET A 67 -13.56 -0.23 -0.52
C MET A 67 -13.26 1.14 0.10
N TYR A 68 -12.07 1.67 -0.13
CA TYR A 68 -11.68 3.01 0.33
C TYR A 68 -12.65 4.08 -0.17
N ASN A 69 -12.97 4.08 -1.47
CA ASN A 69 -13.87 5.07 -2.05
C ASN A 69 -15.28 4.98 -1.45
N GLN A 70 -15.80 3.77 -1.25
CA GLN A 70 -17.10 3.54 -0.62
C GLN A 70 -17.12 4.02 0.84
N LEU A 71 -16.14 3.62 1.65
CA LEU A 71 -16.04 4.02 3.06
C LEU A 71 -15.83 5.53 3.20
N ASN A 72 -14.99 6.13 2.35
CA ASN A 72 -14.75 7.57 2.37
C ASN A 72 -15.97 8.38 1.90
N ALA A 73 -16.80 7.83 1.00
CA ALA A 73 -18.07 8.44 0.63
C ALA A 73 -19.03 8.45 1.83
N LEU A 74 -19.20 7.31 2.50
CA LEU A 74 -20.05 7.19 3.71
C LEU A 74 -19.58 8.14 4.83
N LYS A 75 -18.27 8.21 5.07
CA LYS A 75 -17.69 9.14 6.06
C LYS A 75 -18.01 10.61 5.77
N LYS A 76 -18.04 11.00 4.49
CA LYS A 76 -18.36 12.38 4.08
C LYS A 76 -19.86 12.68 4.16
N GLU A 77 -20.70 11.68 3.94
CA GLU A 77 -22.15 11.80 4.06
C GLU A 77 -22.58 12.02 5.52
N ASP A 78 -22.11 11.15 6.42
CA ASP A 78 -22.39 11.26 7.85
C ASP A 78 -21.24 10.66 8.66
N GLU A 79 -20.35 11.53 9.15
CA GLU A 79 -19.16 11.11 9.91
C GLU A 79 -19.53 10.46 11.25
N LYS A 80 -20.64 10.87 11.87
CA LYS A 80 -21.11 10.31 13.13
C LYS A 80 -21.54 8.85 12.96
N TYR A 81 -22.46 8.58 12.05
CA TYR A 81 -22.92 7.20 11.84
C TYR A 81 -21.81 6.31 11.26
N PHE A 82 -20.91 6.87 10.47
CA PHE A 82 -19.72 6.14 10.01
C PHE A 82 -18.86 5.65 11.19
N GLN A 83 -18.50 6.53 12.13
CA GLN A 83 -17.71 6.15 13.31
C GLN A 83 -18.44 5.16 14.21
N GLN A 84 -19.73 5.36 14.45
CA GLN A 84 -20.54 4.45 15.26
C GLN A 84 -20.68 3.06 14.61
N ALA A 85 -20.82 3.00 13.29
CA ALA A 85 -20.82 1.74 12.55
C ALA A 85 -19.49 1.00 12.66
N LEU A 86 -18.36 1.71 12.55
CA LEU A 86 -17.04 1.12 12.76
C LEU A 86 -16.87 0.56 14.18
N LEU A 87 -17.34 1.28 15.20
CA LEU A 87 -17.35 0.80 16.58
C LEU A 87 -18.21 -0.46 16.74
N CYS A 88 -19.36 -0.52 16.08
CA CYS A 88 -20.21 -1.71 16.12
C CYS A 88 -19.52 -2.94 15.50
N ILE A 89 -18.82 -2.74 14.38
CA ILE A 89 -18.03 -3.79 13.72
C ILE A 89 -16.90 -4.27 14.63
N ASP A 90 -16.15 -3.35 15.23
CA ASP A 90 -15.01 -3.65 16.10
C ASP A 90 -15.43 -4.42 17.37
N MET A 91 -16.55 -4.03 17.96
CA MET A 91 -17.13 -4.69 19.13
C MET A 91 -17.91 -5.98 18.80
N GLY A 92 -18.11 -6.29 17.51
CA GLY A 92 -18.90 -7.44 17.07
C GLY A 92 -20.40 -7.35 17.42
N ILE A 93 -20.94 -6.15 17.57
CA ILE A 93 -22.34 -5.90 17.93
C ILE A 93 -23.18 -5.49 16.72
N ASN A 94 -24.43 -5.96 16.67
CA ASN A 94 -25.34 -5.64 15.57
C ASN A 94 -26.17 -4.39 15.94
N PRO A 95 -26.14 -3.31 15.13
CA PRO A 95 -26.90 -2.09 15.42
C PRO A 95 -28.43 -2.31 15.52
N LYS A 96 -28.96 -3.41 14.97
CA LYS A 96 -30.39 -3.77 15.08
C LYS A 96 -30.81 -4.26 16.46
N ASP A 97 -29.86 -4.76 17.25
CA ASP A 97 -30.12 -5.47 18.50
C ASP A 97 -29.49 -4.76 19.72
N LEU A 98 -29.16 -3.46 19.60
CA LEU A 98 -28.46 -2.71 20.64
C LEU A 98 -29.31 -2.54 21.90
N ARG A 99 -28.70 -2.89 23.04
CA ARG A 99 -29.24 -2.59 24.36
C ARG A 99 -29.06 -1.11 24.71
N VAL A 100 -29.80 -0.66 25.72
CA VAL A 100 -29.81 0.76 26.13
C VAL A 100 -28.43 1.24 26.59
N ASP A 101 -27.70 0.42 27.32
CA ASP A 101 -26.33 0.69 27.76
C ASP A 101 -25.35 0.79 26.57
N GLU A 102 -25.48 -0.09 25.57
CA GLU A 102 -24.67 -0.02 24.34
C GLU A 102 -24.96 1.26 23.54
N GLN A 103 -26.24 1.64 23.41
CA GLN A 103 -26.63 2.89 22.74
C GLN A 103 -26.02 4.12 23.44
N ILE A 104 -26.06 4.15 24.78
CA ILE A 104 -25.45 5.22 25.58
C ILE A 104 -23.94 5.24 25.38
N ALA A 105 -23.28 4.07 25.45
CA ALA A 105 -21.84 3.96 25.29
C ALA A 105 -21.38 4.40 23.88
N ILE A 106 -22.11 4.03 22.83
CA ILE A 106 -21.82 4.42 21.44
C ILE A 106 -21.96 5.94 21.27
N ALA A 107 -22.99 6.56 21.84
CA ALA A 107 -23.17 8.01 21.78
C ALA A 107 -22.04 8.75 22.52
N TYR A 108 -21.73 8.33 23.76
CA TYR A 108 -20.64 8.90 24.54
C TYR A 108 -19.28 8.77 23.84
N THR A 109 -19.01 7.61 23.23
CA THR A 109 -17.75 7.35 22.53
C THR A 109 -17.60 8.23 21.30
N HIS A 110 -18.68 8.53 20.58
CA HIS A 110 -18.65 9.46 19.47
C HIS A 110 -18.24 10.87 19.91
N ASP A 111 -18.84 11.39 20.99
CA ASP A 111 -18.49 12.70 21.53
C ASP A 111 -17.00 12.75 21.94
N TYR A 112 -16.52 11.68 22.58
CA TYR A 112 -15.10 11.53 22.92
C TYR A 112 -14.19 11.54 21.68
N ILE A 113 -14.56 10.83 20.61
CA ILE A 113 -13.81 10.82 19.34
C ILE A 113 -13.75 12.22 18.74
N GLU A 114 -14.87 12.96 18.72
CA GLU A 114 -14.93 14.31 18.17
C GLU A 114 -13.99 15.27 18.94
N ASP A 115 -13.99 15.20 20.26
CA ASP A 115 -13.10 15.99 21.11
C ASP A 115 -11.64 15.62 20.90
N LYS A 116 -11.33 14.32 20.81
CA LYS A 116 -9.98 13.84 20.56
C LYS A 116 -9.46 14.30 19.18
N GLN A 117 -10.30 14.24 18.15
CA GLN A 117 -9.97 14.70 16.81
C GLN A 117 -9.68 16.20 16.77
N LYS A 118 -10.42 17.02 17.55
CA LYS A 118 -10.15 18.46 17.69
C LYS A 118 -8.81 18.74 18.39
N GLN A 119 -8.46 17.95 19.39
CA GLN A 119 -7.22 18.11 20.16
C GLN A 119 -5.99 17.67 19.37
N GLU A 120 -6.04 16.47 18.77
CA GLU A 120 -4.89 15.83 18.11
C GLU A 120 -4.74 16.25 16.64
N LYS A 121 -5.82 16.72 16.00
CA LYS A 121 -5.85 17.22 14.62
C LYS A 121 -5.27 16.20 13.63
N LYS A 122 -4.06 16.46 13.10
CA LYS A 122 -3.39 15.60 12.12
C LYS A 122 -2.79 14.34 12.75
N ASN A 123 -2.59 14.34 14.08
CA ASN A 123 -2.07 13.20 14.81
C ASN A 123 -3.18 12.24 15.26
N PHE A 124 -4.45 12.61 15.03
CA PHE A 124 -5.58 11.74 15.32
C PHE A 124 -5.59 10.57 14.35
N HIS A 125 -5.66 9.37 14.91
CA HIS A 125 -5.89 8.13 14.16
C HIS A 125 -7.07 7.39 14.76
N LEU A 126 -7.92 6.84 13.89
CA LEU A 126 -9.10 6.08 14.31
C LEU A 126 -8.74 4.66 14.77
N LEU A 127 -7.73 4.06 14.14
CA LEU A 127 -7.22 2.75 14.53
C LEU A 127 -6.36 2.87 15.80
N SER A 128 -6.21 1.75 16.51
CA SER A 128 -5.38 1.67 17.70
C SER A 128 -3.92 2.00 17.38
N ARG A 129 -3.23 2.53 18.38
CA ARG A 129 -1.90 3.12 18.20
C ARG A 129 -0.85 2.09 17.79
N ASP A 130 -0.93 0.88 18.33
CA ASP A 130 -0.09 -0.27 17.98
C ASP A 130 -0.22 -0.69 16.51
N ILE A 131 -1.43 -0.66 15.94
CA ILE A 131 -1.65 -0.93 14.50
C ILE A 131 -0.97 0.16 13.65
N ILE A 132 -1.13 1.43 14.03
CA ILE A 132 -0.51 2.55 13.33
C ILE A 132 1.01 2.49 13.43
N ASP A 133 1.54 2.21 14.62
CA ASP A 133 2.98 2.09 14.85
C ASP A 133 3.55 0.91 14.06
N THR A 134 2.88 -0.24 14.01
CA THR A 134 3.27 -1.38 13.17
C THR A 134 3.35 -1.00 11.68
N TYR A 135 2.38 -0.23 11.18
CA TYR A 135 2.41 0.27 9.80
C TYR A 135 3.62 1.20 9.54
N ILE A 136 3.89 2.13 10.47
CA ILE A 136 5.02 3.06 10.35
C ILE A 136 6.34 2.28 10.38
N GLU A 137 6.52 1.41 11.36
CA GLU A 137 7.73 0.60 11.53
C GLU A 137 8.01 -0.29 10.31
N SER A 138 7.00 -0.98 9.79
CA SER A 138 7.15 -1.82 8.59
C SER A 138 7.43 -1.01 7.32
N LYS A 139 6.79 0.16 7.16
CA LYS A 139 7.05 1.09 6.05
C LYS A 139 8.44 1.74 6.12
N GLU A 140 9.02 1.85 7.31
CA GLU A 140 10.33 2.47 7.52
C GLU A 140 11.46 1.46 7.68
N SER A 141 11.16 0.16 7.79
CA SER A 141 12.14 -0.92 7.93
C SER A 141 12.59 -1.49 6.57
N PRO A 142 13.83 -1.23 6.13
CA PRO A 142 14.35 -1.82 4.89
C PRO A 142 14.46 -3.34 4.97
N ILE A 143 14.65 -3.89 6.18
CA ILE A 143 14.76 -5.33 6.41
C ILE A 143 13.43 -6.01 6.13
N ILE A 144 12.33 -5.52 6.72
CA ILE A 144 10.99 -6.07 6.49
C ILE A 144 10.60 -5.97 5.01
N GLN A 145 10.97 -4.88 4.35
CA GLN A 145 10.72 -4.69 2.92
C GLN A 145 11.52 -5.66 2.05
N ALA A 146 12.80 -5.86 2.35
CA ALA A 146 13.64 -6.82 1.65
C ALA A 146 13.10 -8.24 1.82
N GLU A 147 12.78 -8.65 3.05
CA GLU A 147 12.21 -9.97 3.37
C GLU A 147 10.86 -10.22 2.68
N ALA A 148 10.05 -9.20 2.43
CA ALA A 148 8.80 -9.36 1.68
C ALA A 148 9.02 -9.52 0.16
N ILE A 149 10.11 -8.94 -0.36
CA ILE A 149 10.44 -8.98 -1.79
C ILE A 149 11.22 -10.25 -2.15
N GLU A 150 12.13 -10.73 -1.29
CA GLU A 150 12.99 -11.90 -1.55
C GLU A 150 12.23 -13.19 -1.91
N PRO A 151 11.18 -13.64 -1.18
CA PRO A 151 10.41 -14.82 -1.54
C PRO A 151 9.76 -14.68 -2.91
N THR A 152 9.31 -13.46 -3.26
CA THR A 152 8.70 -13.17 -4.56
C THR A 152 9.68 -13.41 -5.72
N ASN A 153 10.99 -13.25 -5.47
CA ASN A 153 12.06 -13.49 -6.43
C ASN A 153 12.49 -14.97 -6.51
N GLU A 154 12.52 -15.70 -5.38
CA GLU A 154 12.93 -17.12 -5.33
C GLU A 154 11.89 -18.07 -5.96
N TYR A 155 10.59 -17.80 -5.80
CA TYR A 155 9.55 -18.56 -6.51
C TYR A 155 9.61 -18.33 -8.03
N GLU A 156 10.13 -17.19 -8.49
CA GLU A 156 10.36 -16.93 -9.91
C GLU A 156 11.56 -17.68 -10.47
N ASP A 157 12.64 -17.86 -9.70
CA ASP A 157 13.84 -18.58 -10.18
C ASP A 157 13.62 -20.10 -10.30
N ASN A 158 12.69 -20.69 -9.53
CA ASN A 158 12.43 -22.13 -9.55
C ASN A 158 11.43 -22.57 -10.64
N LEU A 159 10.66 -21.65 -11.24
CA LEU A 159 9.75 -21.95 -12.35
C LEU A 159 10.47 -22.08 -13.71
N ASP A 160 11.68 -21.54 -13.83
CA ASP A 160 12.49 -21.58 -15.06
C ASP A 160 13.27 -22.90 -15.26
N TYR A 161 13.27 -23.82 -14.28
CA TYR A 161 13.99 -25.09 -14.36
C TYR A 161 13.13 -26.31 -14.69
N ASP A 162 11.81 -26.15 -14.82
CA ASP A 162 10.86 -27.25 -15.11
C ASP A 162 10.19 -27.12 -16.49
N ILE A 163 10.96 -26.83 -17.55
CA ILE A 163 10.56 -27.00 -18.97
C ILE A 163 11.67 -27.71 -19.78
#